data_AF-A0A6G0W074-F1
#
_entry.id   AF-A0A6G0W074-F1
#
_cell.length_a   1.000
_cell.length_b   1.000
_cell.length_c   1.000
_cell.angle_alpha   90.00
_cell.angle_beta   90.00
_cell.angle_gamma   90.00
#
_symmetry.space_group_name_H-M   'P 1'
#
loop_
_entity.id
_entity.type
_entity.pdbx_description
1 polymer ?
#
loop_
_entity_poly.entity_id
_entity_poly.type
_entity_poly.pdbx_seq_one_letter_code
_entity_poly.pdbx_strand_id
1 'polypeptide(L)'
;MAPKRLCSFTDKLQNEFPFIKKVKTDNNFDVQCTVCLSTFSVSHGGKTDITYHMKSNKHKIAQKAALTSSKVNNFFTPLKVNDESLKLAAKEITLAFHTV
;
A
#
# COMPACT_ATOMS: atom_id res chain seq x y z
N MET A 1 20.72 33.42 -17.14
CA MET A 1 20.45 32.54 -15.99
C MET A 1 20.57 31.10 -16.47
N ALA A 2 21.53 30.31 -15.95
CA ALA A 2 21.74 28.94 -16.43
C ALA A 2 20.54 28.05 -16.07
N PRO A 3 20.13 27.09 -16.91
CA PRO A 3 19.07 26.15 -16.58
C PRO A 3 19.44 25.37 -15.31
N LYS A 4 18.56 25.35 -14.31
CA LYS A 4 18.75 24.47 -13.15
C LYS A 4 18.66 23.03 -13.63
N ARG A 5 19.71 22.23 -13.37
CA ARG A 5 19.71 20.80 -13.70
C ARG A 5 18.66 20.10 -12.85
N LEU A 6 17.73 19.39 -13.48
CA LEU A 6 16.74 18.57 -12.79
C LEU A 6 17.39 17.28 -12.28
N CYS A 7 17.03 16.86 -11.08
CA CYS A 7 17.50 15.60 -10.50
C CYS A 7 16.57 14.45 -10.91
N SER A 8 17.09 13.47 -11.66
CA SER A 8 16.36 12.26 -12.02
C SER A 8 16.38 11.22 -10.91
N PHE A 9 15.37 10.35 -10.86
CA PHE A 9 15.38 9.21 -9.95
C PHE A 9 16.35 8.13 -10.44
N THR A 10 17.51 8.06 -9.78
CA THR A 10 18.63 7.14 -10.06
C THR A 10 18.58 5.91 -9.15
N ASP A 11 19.17 4.78 -9.57
CA ASP A 11 19.24 3.54 -8.75
C ASP A 11 19.88 3.75 -7.38
N LYS A 12 20.82 4.70 -7.25
CA LYS A 12 21.40 5.09 -5.95
C LYS A 12 20.32 5.60 -4.98
N LEU A 13 19.41 6.45 -5.45
CA LEU A 13 18.30 6.96 -4.64
C LEU A 13 17.28 5.86 -4.32
N GLN A 14 17.06 4.94 -5.26
CA GLN A 14 16.18 3.79 -5.02
C GLN A 14 16.75 2.84 -3.96
N ASN A 15 18.06 2.62 -3.96
CA ASN A 15 18.74 1.80 -2.95
C ASN A 15 18.76 2.48 -1.57
N GLU A 16 18.94 3.81 -1.51
CA GLU A 16 18.83 4.56 -0.25
C GLU A 16 17.39 4.60 0.29
N PHE A 17 16.38 4.64 -0.60
CA PHE A 17 14.97 4.78 -0.24
C PHE A 17 14.12 3.69 -0.91
N PRO A 18 14.14 2.44 -0.39
CA PRO A 18 13.47 1.29 -1.02
C PRO A 18 11.93 1.40 -1.04
N PHE A 19 11.36 2.29 -0.23
CA PHE A 19 9.93 2.57 -0.20
C PHE A 19 9.48 3.57 -1.29
N ILE A 20 10.41 4.11 -2.08
CA ILE A 20 10.12 4.99 -3.20
C ILE A 20 10.23 4.20 -4.50
N LYS A 21 9.19 4.27 -5.34
CA LYS A 21 9.12 3.61 -6.65
C LYS A 21 8.92 4.65 -7.75
N LYS A 22 9.45 4.39 -8.96
CA LYS A 22 9.12 5.21 -10.14
C LYS A 22 7.63 5.06 -10.48
N VAL A 23 6.99 6.18 -10.83
CA VAL A 23 5.66 6.14 -11.45
C VAL A 23 5.82 5.63 -12.88
N LYS A 24 4.86 4.85 -13.40
CA LYS A 24 4.88 4.28 -14.76
C LYS A 24 4.70 5.31 -15.89
N THR A 25 4.76 6.59 -15.58
CA THR A 25 4.68 7.68 -16.57
C THR A 25 6.04 7.87 -17.22
N ASP A 26 6.09 8.42 -18.44
CA ASP A 26 7.34 8.70 -19.19
C ASP A 26 8.32 9.66 -18.47
N ASN A 27 7.92 10.21 -17.32
CA ASN A 27 8.72 11.12 -16.52
C ASN A 27 9.66 10.38 -15.55
N ASN A 28 10.97 10.54 -15.73
CA ASN A 28 12.01 10.02 -14.83
C ASN A 28 12.13 10.75 -13.47
N PHE A 29 11.23 11.70 -13.20
CA PHE A 29 11.27 12.58 -12.03
C PHE A 29 10.16 12.28 -11.02
N ASP A 30 9.08 11.64 -11.46
CA ASP A 30 7.92 11.42 -10.63
C ASP A 30 8.02 10.05 -9.94
N VAL A 31 7.87 10.09 -8.63
CA VAL A 31 8.02 8.93 -7.77
C VAL A 31 6.80 8.76 -6.88
N GLN A 32 6.53 7.52 -6.51
CA GLN A 32 5.46 7.14 -5.60
C GLN A 32 6.07 6.57 -4.33
N CYS A 33 5.58 7.05 -3.19
CA CYS A 33 5.88 6.45 -1.88
C CYS A 33 4.96 5.27 -1.62
N THR A 34 5.50 4.09 -1.32
CA THR A 34 4.68 2.89 -1.00
C THR A 34 4.05 2.95 0.39
N VAL A 35 4.60 3.76 1.31
CA VAL A 35 4.10 3.88 2.68
C VAL A 35 2.78 4.66 2.72
N CYS A 36 2.71 5.78 2.01
CA CYS A 36 1.56 6.68 2.02
C CYS A 36 0.84 6.79 0.68
N LEU A 37 1.29 6.04 -0.34
CA LEU A 37 0.75 5.97 -1.69
C LEU A 37 0.70 7.31 -2.45
N SER A 38 1.34 8.36 -1.92
CA SER A 38 1.41 9.66 -2.56
C SER A 38 2.46 9.70 -3.66
N THR A 39 2.14 10.37 -4.76
CA THR A 39 3.09 10.73 -5.82
C THR A 39 3.71 12.11 -5.56
N PHE A 40 4.99 12.28 -5.85
CA PHE A 40 5.70 13.55 -5.79
C PHE A 40 6.89 13.56 -6.76
N SER A 41 7.39 14.75 -7.08
CA SER A 41 8.53 14.91 -7.98
C SER A 41 9.84 15.07 -7.20
N VAL A 42 10.91 14.42 -7.65
CA VAL A 42 12.28 14.59 -7.11
C VAL A 42 13.14 15.52 -7.97
N SER A 43 12.53 16.17 -8.96
CA SER A 43 13.22 16.99 -9.97
C SER A 43 14.02 18.16 -9.41
N HIS A 44 13.65 18.69 -8.24
CA HIS A 44 14.26 19.89 -7.68
C HIS A 44 15.47 19.59 -6.78
N GLY A 45 15.25 18.78 -5.75
CA GLY A 45 16.18 18.52 -4.66
C GLY A 45 16.57 17.06 -4.51
N GLY A 46 16.00 16.15 -5.30
CA GLY A 46 16.35 14.74 -5.28
C GLY A 46 16.11 14.14 -3.90
N LYS A 47 17.22 13.88 -3.18
CA LYS A 47 17.24 13.44 -1.79
C LYS A 47 16.52 14.40 -0.85
N THR A 48 16.69 15.71 -1.02
CA THR A 48 16.06 16.71 -0.16
C THR A 48 14.53 16.61 -0.24
N ASP A 49 13.98 16.43 -1.44
CA ASP A 49 12.54 16.29 -1.65
C ASP A 49 12.00 15.03 -0.95
N ILE A 50 12.76 13.93 -1.00
CA ILE A 50 12.42 12.68 -0.29
C ILE A 50 12.46 12.91 1.24
N THR A 51 13.49 13.57 1.77
CA THR A 51 13.56 13.87 3.21
C THR A 51 12.45 14.80 3.67
N TYR A 52 12.04 15.76 2.84
CA TYR A 52 10.93 16.65 3.11
C TYR A 52 9.61 15.88 3.09
N HIS A 53 9.42 15.01 2.10
CA HIS A 53 8.29 14.10 2.02
C HIS A 53 8.16 13.23 3.28
N MET A 54 9.27 12.65 3.79
CA MET A 54 9.26 11.86 5.04
C MET A 54 8.81 12.67 6.26
N LYS A 55 9.11 13.98 6.29
CA LYS A 55 8.69 14.87 7.38
C LYS A 55 7.22 15.31 7.27
N SER A 56 6.59 15.09 6.12
CA SER A 56 5.20 15.48 5.87
C SER A 56 4.23 14.75 6.80
N ASN A 57 3.13 15.42 7.16
CA ASN A 57 2.11 14.83 8.02
C ASN A 57 1.46 13.60 7.39
N LYS A 58 1.24 13.61 6.06
CA LYS A 58 0.70 12.45 5.33
C LYS A 58 1.55 11.21 5.53
N HIS A 59 2.87 11.34 5.37
CA HIS A 59 3.80 10.23 5.57
C HIS A 59 3.79 9.73 7.01
N LYS A 60 3.86 10.64 8.00
CA LYS A 60 3.86 10.28 9.43
C LYS A 60 2.58 9.56 9.85
N ILE A 61 1.41 10.01 9.39
CA ILE A 61 0.13 9.37 9.70
C ILE A 61 0.09 7.97 9.08
N ALA A 62 0.48 7.83 7.81
CA ALA A 62 0.51 6.52 7.15
C ALA A 62 1.50 5.55 7.82
N GLN A 63 2.67 6.03 8.23
CA GLN A 63 3.64 5.23 8.96
C GLN A 63 3.09 4.76 10.31
N LYS A 64 2.44 5.65 11.08
CA LYS A 64 1.79 5.27 12.34
C LYS A 64 0.69 4.24 12.10
N ALA A 65 -0.16 4.45 11.09
CA ALA A 65 -1.23 3.52 10.74
C ALA A 65 -0.67 2.14 10.36
N ALA A 66 0.43 2.09 9.60
CA ALA A 66 1.07 0.83 9.23
C ALA A 66 1.63 0.06 10.45
N LEU A 67 2.08 0.76 11.49
CA LEU A 67 2.59 0.16 12.72
C LEU A 67 1.47 -0.31 13.66
N THR A 68 0.34 0.40 13.69
CA THR A 68 -0.79 0.09 14.59
C THR A 68 -1.84 -0.82 13.97
N SER A 69 -1.84 -0.98 12.64
CA SER A 69 -2.85 -1.75 11.93
C SER A 69 -2.55 -3.26 11.99
N SER A 70 -3.56 -4.02 12.42
CA SER A 70 -3.56 -5.48 12.35
C SER A 70 -4.15 -5.95 11.02
N LYS A 71 -3.69 -7.09 10.52
CA LYS A 71 -4.30 -7.74 9.35
C LYS A 71 -5.76 -8.05 9.66
N VAL A 72 -6.66 -7.64 8.76
CA VAL A 72 -8.10 -7.90 8.86
C VAL A 72 -8.39 -9.39 9.06
N ASN A 73 -7.62 -10.27 8.43
CA ASN A 73 -7.73 -11.72 8.58
C ASN A 73 -7.55 -12.24 10.02
N ASN A 74 -6.90 -11.47 10.91
CA ASN A 74 -6.77 -11.87 12.31
C ASN A 74 -8.11 -11.79 13.07
N PHE A 75 -9.10 -11.05 12.56
CA PHE A 75 -10.42 -10.93 13.18
C PHE A 75 -11.42 -11.97 12.65
N PHE A 76 -11.10 -12.64 11.54
CA PHE A 76 -11.92 -13.69 10.99
C PHE A 76 -11.41 -15.04 11.48
N THR A 77 -12.29 -15.84 12.06
CA THR A 77 -11.98 -17.26 12.23
C THR A 77 -11.90 -17.90 10.85
N PRO A 78 -10.85 -18.67 10.55
CA PRO A 78 -10.83 -19.43 9.31
C PRO A 78 -12.05 -20.35 9.28
N LEU A 79 -12.72 -20.43 8.14
CA LEU A 79 -13.81 -21.38 7.88
C LEU A 79 -13.29 -22.79 8.04
N LYS A 80 -13.33 -23.29 9.28
CA LYS A 80 -13.12 -24.69 9.59
C LYS A 80 -14.47 -25.35 9.45
N VAL A 81 -14.67 -25.99 8.30
CA VAL A 81 -15.82 -26.85 8.07
C VAL A 81 -15.73 -27.99 9.08
N ASN A 82 -16.60 -27.97 10.08
CA ASN A 82 -16.80 -29.09 10.99
C ASN A 82 -17.98 -29.94 10.49
N ASP A 83 -17.99 -31.23 10.84
CA ASP A 83 -19.05 -32.17 10.45
C ASP A 83 -20.46 -31.67 10.83
N GLU A 84 -20.57 -30.93 11.95
CA GLU A 84 -21.83 -30.32 12.38
C GLU A 84 -22.30 -29.18 11.46
N SER A 85 -21.40 -28.30 11.01
CA SER A 85 -21.74 -27.23 10.07
C SER A 85 -22.19 -27.78 8.72
N LEU A 86 -21.59 -28.89 8.27
CA LEU A 86 -22.02 -29.58 7.04
C LEU A 86 -23.41 -30.18 7.20
N LYS A 87 -23.68 -30.85 8.33
CA LYS A 87 -25.01 -31.42 8.60
C LYS A 87 -26.08 -30.34 8.73
N LEU A 88 -25.76 -29.20 9.34
CA LEU A 88 -26.67 -28.06 9.44
C LEU A 88 -26.95 -27.47 8.05
N ALA A 89 -25.92 -27.20 7.25
CA ALA A 89 -26.08 -26.69 5.89
C ALA A 89 -26.89 -27.66 5.01
N ALA A 90 -26.65 -28.97 5.11
CA ALA A 90 -27.43 -29.97 4.38
C ALA A 90 -28.92 -29.94 4.75
N LYS A 91 -29.24 -29.73 6.03
CA LYS A 91 -30.63 -29.57 6.51
C LYS A 91 -31.28 -28.29 5.99
N GLU A 92 -30.56 -27.17 6.02
CA GLU A 92 -31.05 -25.89 5.49
C GLU A 92 -31.34 -25.96 3.99
N ILE A 93 -30.44 -26.61 3.23
CA ILE A 93 -30.61 -26.86 1.80
C ILE A 93 -31.85 -27.72 1.56
N THR A 94 -32.00 -28.84 2.27
CA THR A 94 -33.19 -29.71 2.10
C THR A 94 -34.50 -29.00 2.46
N LEU A 95 -34.49 -28.13 3.48
CA LEU A 95 -35.64 -27.30 3.81
C LEU A 95 -36.01 -26.37 2.64
N ALA A 96 -35.05 -25.64 2.11
CA ALA A 96 -35.28 -24.69 1.01
C ALA A 96 -35.83 -25.37 -0.26
N PHE A 97 -35.32 -26.56 -0.60
CA PHE A 97 -35.79 -27.32 -1.77
C PHE A 97 -37.13 -28.03 -1.53
N HIS A 98 -37.50 -28.33 -0.28
CA HIS A 98 -38.78 -28.95 0.04
C HIS A 98 -39.94 -27.93 0.12
N THR A 99 -39.62 -26.64 0.31
CA THR A 99 -40.60 -25.55 0.36
C THR A 99 -40.92 -24.93 -1.01
N VAL A 100 -40.32 -25.43 -2.10
CA VAL A 100 -40.61 -25.06 -3.50
C VAL A 100 -41.43 -26.17 -4.15
#